data_AF-A0A5W2LRG7-F1
#
_entry.id   AF-A0A5W2LRG7-F1
#
_cell.length_a   1.000
_cell.length_b   1.000
_cell.length_c   1.000
_cell.angle_alpha   90.00
_cell.angle_beta   90.00
_cell.angle_gamma   90.00
#
_symmetry.space_group_name_H-M   'P 1'
#
loop_
_entity.id
_entity.type
_entity.pdbx_description
1 polymer ?
#
loop_
_entity_poly.entity_id
_entity_poly.type
_entity_poly.pdbx_seq_one_letter_code
_entity_poly.pdbx_strand_id
1 'polypeptide(L)'
;MQHRLTTEITHFLSGLPEEERIAAINEFRIAIHNVSPFRDEPVDCVLWVKNDHISPNDYNPNNVAPPEKKLLLKSIEKDGFTQPIVVVKADAEEYEIVDGFHRHELGKGKAALKRRLKGYLPITCLDRERHERMAATIRHNRARGRHQIHAMSEIVRELSLLGWDESKIGQELGMDADEVLRLKQINGLQELFADRRFSRAWTVK
;
A
#
# COMPACT_ATOMS: atom_id res chain seq x y z
N MET A 1 14.53 35.98 -7.25
CA MET A 1 13.35 35.39 -7.93
C MET A 1 12.66 34.33 -7.08
N GLN A 2 13.37 33.30 -6.62
CA GLN A 2 12.78 32.21 -5.80
C GLN A 2 12.06 32.72 -4.53
N HIS A 3 12.72 33.58 -3.74
CA HIS A 3 12.08 34.16 -2.54
C HIS A 3 10.77 34.88 -2.86
N ARG A 4 10.71 35.62 -3.98
CA ARG A 4 9.49 36.30 -4.44
C ARG A 4 8.37 35.32 -4.73
N LEU A 5 8.66 34.25 -5.49
CA LEU A 5 7.68 33.20 -5.80
C LEU A 5 7.20 32.49 -4.53
N THR A 6 8.09 32.22 -3.57
CA THR A 6 7.71 31.65 -2.27
C THR A 6 6.79 32.58 -1.49
N THR A 7 7.05 33.89 -1.50
CA THR A 7 6.16 34.88 -0.87
C THR A 7 4.80 34.95 -1.56
N GLU A 8 4.77 34.96 -2.90
CA GLU A 8 3.52 34.99 -3.68
C GLU A 8 2.67 33.73 -3.42
N ILE A 9 3.28 32.54 -3.44
CA ILE A 9 2.59 31.27 -3.16
C ILE A 9 2.07 31.23 -1.72
N THR A 10 2.88 31.60 -0.73
CA THR A 10 2.44 31.55 0.68
C THR A 10 1.35 32.58 0.97
N HIS A 11 1.42 33.77 0.35
CA HIS A 11 0.37 34.77 0.44
C HIS A 11 -0.95 34.27 -0.16
N PHE A 12 -0.92 33.73 -1.40
CA PHE A 12 -2.08 33.13 -2.05
C PHE A 12 -2.72 32.04 -1.18
N LEU A 13 -1.91 31.08 -0.69
CA LEU A 13 -2.40 29.98 0.15
C LEU A 13 -3.02 30.47 1.47
N SER A 14 -2.49 31.55 2.07
CA SER A 14 -2.98 32.06 3.35
C SER A 14 -4.41 32.61 3.29
N GLY A 15 -4.86 33.05 2.10
CA GLY A 15 -6.21 33.58 1.88
C GLY A 15 -7.28 32.52 1.61
N LEU A 16 -6.89 31.28 1.31
CA LEU A 16 -7.83 30.21 0.98
C LEU A 16 -8.47 29.59 2.23
N PRO A 17 -9.75 29.15 2.16
CA PRO A 17 -10.33 28.23 3.12
C PRO A 17 -9.49 26.97 3.31
N GLU A 18 -9.62 26.30 4.46
CA GLU A 18 -8.70 25.23 4.84
C GLU A 18 -8.66 24.05 3.85
N GLU A 19 -9.80 23.60 3.34
CA GLU A 19 -9.85 22.49 2.38
C GLU A 19 -9.27 22.89 1.01
N GLU A 20 -9.65 24.07 0.51
CA GLU A 20 -9.09 24.63 -0.73
C GLU A 20 -7.58 24.86 -0.63
N ARG A 21 -7.09 25.26 0.54
CA ARG A 21 -5.66 25.42 0.81
C ARG A 21 -4.92 24.09 0.72
N ILE A 22 -5.48 23.02 1.28
CA ILE A 22 -4.88 21.67 1.20
C ILE A 22 -4.86 21.21 -0.26
N ALA A 23 -5.96 21.40 -1.00
CA ALA A 23 -6.05 21.07 -2.42
C ALA A 23 -4.99 21.83 -3.24
N ALA A 24 -4.91 23.15 -3.08
CA ALA A 24 -3.91 23.98 -3.76
C ALA A 24 -2.47 23.58 -3.41
N ILE A 25 -2.18 23.24 -2.14
CA ILE A 25 -0.85 22.73 -1.74
C ILE A 25 -0.55 21.41 -2.47
N ASN A 26 -1.52 20.50 -2.58
CA ASN A 26 -1.33 19.26 -3.33
C ASN A 26 -1.08 19.53 -4.82
N GLU A 27 -1.80 20.46 -5.45
CA GLU A 27 -1.54 20.87 -6.84
C GLU A 27 -0.13 21.42 -7.03
N PHE A 28 0.34 22.28 -6.13
CA PHE A 28 1.72 22.78 -6.17
C PHE A 28 2.75 21.65 -6.01
N ARG A 29 2.51 20.69 -5.12
CA ARG A 29 3.39 19.52 -4.96
C ARG A 29 3.49 18.71 -6.25
N ILE A 30 2.36 18.45 -6.90
CA ILE A 30 2.34 17.75 -8.20
C ILE A 30 3.09 18.54 -9.27
N ALA A 31 2.87 19.86 -9.35
CA ALA A 31 3.55 20.71 -10.33
C ALA A 31 5.07 20.73 -10.11
N ILE A 32 5.52 20.79 -8.86
CA ILE A 32 6.94 20.73 -8.50
C ILE A 32 7.52 19.33 -8.80
N HIS A 33 6.79 18.28 -8.46
CA HIS A 33 7.20 16.90 -8.72
C HIS A 33 7.45 16.64 -10.21
N ASN A 34 6.60 17.17 -11.11
CA ASN A 34 6.76 17.01 -12.55
C ASN A 34 8.09 17.55 -13.10
N VAL A 35 8.68 18.55 -12.44
CA VAL A 35 9.98 19.13 -12.80
C VAL A 35 11.13 18.67 -11.89
N SER A 36 10.84 17.82 -10.89
CA SER A 36 11.84 17.32 -9.95
C SER A 36 12.79 16.34 -10.65
N PRO A 37 14.11 16.42 -10.41
CA PRO A 37 15.05 15.39 -10.85
C PRO A 37 14.84 14.05 -10.12
N PHE A 38 14.05 14.03 -9.04
CA PHE A 38 13.72 12.83 -8.26
C PHE A 38 12.27 12.36 -8.50
N ARG A 39 11.63 12.79 -9.58
CA ARG A 39 10.23 12.44 -9.89
C ARG A 39 9.95 10.94 -10.00
N ASP A 40 10.98 10.14 -10.25
CA ASP A 40 10.86 8.69 -10.32
C ASP A 40 10.76 8.05 -8.91
N GLU A 41 11.06 8.82 -7.86
CA GLU A 41 10.90 8.42 -6.46
C GLU A 41 9.53 8.88 -5.94
N PRO A 42 8.61 7.96 -5.59
CA PRO A 42 7.26 8.32 -5.16
C PRO A 42 7.24 9.30 -3.98
N VAL A 43 8.21 9.18 -3.08
CA VAL A 43 8.33 10.02 -1.87
C VAL A 43 8.60 11.50 -2.18
N ASP A 44 9.06 11.83 -3.38
CA ASP A 44 9.22 13.21 -3.85
C ASP A 44 7.87 13.97 -3.87
N CYS A 45 6.75 13.25 -4.02
CA CYS A 45 5.41 13.82 -4.00
C CYS A 45 4.49 13.16 -2.95
N VAL A 46 4.46 13.74 -1.74
CA VAL A 46 3.51 13.35 -0.69
C VAL A 46 2.28 14.24 -0.67
N LEU A 47 1.13 13.68 -1.01
CA LEU A 47 -0.17 14.37 -1.01
C LEU A 47 -0.95 14.09 0.26
N TRP A 48 -1.82 15.01 0.66
CA TRP A 48 -2.74 14.80 1.79
C TRP A 48 -4.16 14.64 1.26
N VAL A 49 -4.74 13.45 1.43
CA VAL A 49 -6.04 13.07 0.83
C VAL A 49 -7.02 12.62 1.92
N LYS A 50 -8.32 12.88 1.74
CA LYS A 50 -9.35 12.44 2.69
C LYS A 50 -9.37 10.93 2.82
N ASN A 51 -9.59 10.45 4.04
CA ASN A 51 -9.65 9.01 4.34
C ASN A 51 -10.68 8.25 3.51
N ASP A 52 -11.74 8.92 3.06
CA ASP A 52 -12.84 8.29 2.35
C ASP A 52 -12.47 7.93 0.90
N HIS A 53 -11.39 8.52 0.38
CA HIS A 53 -10.81 8.23 -0.94
C HIS A 53 -9.69 7.19 -0.91
N ILE A 54 -9.43 6.58 0.25
CA ILE A 54 -8.33 5.63 0.44
C ILE A 54 -8.92 4.29 0.86
N SER A 55 -8.79 3.29 -0.01
CA SER A 55 -9.33 1.95 0.19
C SER A 55 -8.23 0.92 0.33
N PRO A 56 -8.40 -0.09 1.21
CA PRO A 56 -7.49 -1.23 1.25
C PRO A 56 -7.61 -2.08 -0.02
N ASN A 57 -6.54 -2.75 -0.41
CA ASN A 57 -6.59 -3.79 -1.44
C ASN A 57 -7.18 -5.09 -0.87
N ASP A 58 -7.64 -5.97 -1.77
CA ASP A 58 -8.28 -7.25 -1.47
C ASP A 58 -7.30 -8.43 -1.36
N TYR A 59 -6.07 -8.28 -1.85
CA TYR A 59 -5.06 -9.34 -1.93
C TYR A 59 -4.00 -9.34 -0.79
N ASN A 60 -4.04 -8.42 0.18
CA ASN A 60 -3.05 -8.34 1.26
C ASN A 60 -3.64 -8.76 2.64
N PRO A 61 -3.42 -10.01 3.10
CA PRO A 61 -4.02 -10.54 4.34
C PRO A 61 -3.24 -10.15 5.61
N ASN A 62 -2.44 -9.09 5.59
CA ASN A 62 -1.53 -8.77 6.68
C ASN A 62 -2.28 -8.40 7.98
N ASN A 63 -2.15 -9.26 8.98
CA ASN A 63 -2.61 -9.02 10.34
C ASN A 63 -1.39 -8.70 11.22
N VAL A 64 -1.29 -7.46 11.72
CA VAL A 64 -0.20 -7.06 12.62
C VAL A 64 -0.53 -7.39 14.06
N ALA A 65 0.46 -7.88 14.80
CA ALA A 65 0.32 -8.23 16.20
C ALA A 65 -0.09 -6.99 17.04
N PRO A 66 -1.00 -7.14 18.04
CA PRO A 66 -1.50 -6.02 18.84
C PRO A 66 -0.43 -5.12 19.51
N PRO A 67 0.72 -5.63 20.00
CA PRO A 67 1.77 -4.79 20.59
C PRO A 67 2.41 -3.83 19.58
N GLU A 68 2.67 -4.30 18.35
CA GLU A 68 3.26 -3.49 17.28
C GLU A 68 2.30 -2.39 16.83
N LYS A 69 0.99 -2.68 16.76
CA LYS A 69 -0.05 -1.68 16.45
C LYS A 69 -0.12 -0.58 17.51
N LYS A 70 0.09 -0.91 18.79
CA LYS A 70 0.16 0.09 19.89
C LYS A 70 1.41 0.97 19.79
N LEU A 71 2.56 0.40 19.46
CA LEU A 71 3.79 1.17 19.27
C LEU A 71 3.68 2.10 18.06
N LEU A 72 3.10 1.63 16.95
CA LEU A 72 2.84 2.46 15.77
C LEU A 72 1.91 3.64 16.09
N LEU A 73 0.84 3.41 16.85
CA LEU A 73 -0.04 4.48 17.33
C LEU A 73 0.75 5.52 18.14
N LYS A 74 1.55 5.07 19.10
CA LYS A 74 2.35 5.96 19.95
C LYS A 74 3.36 6.78 19.14
N SER A 75 3.96 6.18 18.10
CA SER A 75 4.85 6.92 17.19
C SER A 75 4.08 7.96 16.38
N ILE A 76 2.91 7.62 15.81
CA ILE A 76 2.08 8.61 15.08
C ILE A 76 1.60 9.75 16.00
N GLU A 77 1.32 9.45 17.27
CA GLU A 77 0.92 10.46 18.26
C GLU A 77 2.06 11.40 18.65
N LYS A 78 3.29 10.88 18.77
CA LYS A 78 4.46 11.66 19.19
C LYS A 78 5.18 12.37 18.04
N ASP A 79 5.41 11.64 16.95
CA ASP A 79 6.31 12.02 15.86
C ASP A 79 5.53 12.41 14.59
N GLY A 80 4.22 12.14 14.56
CA GLY A 80 3.41 12.31 13.36
C GLY A 80 3.62 11.19 12.33
N PHE A 81 3.15 11.42 11.10
CA PHE A 81 3.42 10.50 10.00
C PHE A 81 4.82 10.78 9.46
N THR A 82 5.76 9.91 9.77
CA THR A 82 7.14 9.95 9.25
C THR A 82 7.30 9.21 7.93
N GLN A 83 6.34 8.35 7.60
CA GLN A 83 6.28 7.62 6.33
C GLN A 83 4.86 7.74 5.77
N PRO A 84 4.70 8.09 4.48
CA PRO A 84 3.39 8.12 3.84
C PRO A 84 2.81 6.70 3.70
N ILE A 85 1.51 6.64 3.41
CA ILE A 85 0.86 5.42 2.93
C ILE A 85 1.16 5.33 1.44
N VAL A 86 1.66 4.19 0.99
CA VAL A 86 1.95 3.95 -0.42
C VAL A 86 0.66 3.48 -1.07
N VAL A 87 0.22 4.18 -2.10
CA VAL A 87 -1.01 3.91 -2.81
C VAL A 87 -0.78 3.84 -4.30
N VAL A 88 -1.77 3.32 -5.01
CA VAL A 88 -1.88 3.34 -6.47
C VAL A 88 -3.19 4.03 -6.83
N LYS A 89 -3.20 4.75 -7.95
CA LYS A 89 -4.40 5.44 -8.41
C LYS A 89 -5.39 4.40 -8.98
N ALA A 90 -6.58 4.33 -8.38
CA ALA A 90 -7.65 3.45 -8.81
C ALA A 90 -8.59 4.18 -9.79
N ASP A 91 -8.90 5.44 -9.50
CA ASP A 91 -9.69 6.34 -10.35
C ASP A 91 -9.21 7.80 -10.17
N ALA A 92 -9.89 8.79 -10.74
CA ALA A 92 -9.54 10.21 -10.70
C ALA A 92 -9.21 10.71 -9.28
N GLU A 93 -10.01 10.31 -8.29
CA GLU A 93 -9.87 10.72 -6.89
C GLU A 93 -9.76 9.54 -5.91
N GLU A 94 -9.76 8.30 -6.39
CA GLU A 94 -9.73 7.11 -5.54
C GLU A 94 -8.36 6.42 -5.54
N TYR A 95 -7.93 6.00 -4.36
CA TYR A 95 -6.61 5.42 -4.11
C TYR A 95 -6.72 4.07 -3.42
N GLU A 96 -5.96 3.11 -3.91
CA GLU A 96 -5.87 1.77 -3.33
C GLU A 96 -4.53 1.62 -2.58
N ILE A 97 -4.56 1.12 -1.35
CA ILE A 97 -3.38 0.94 -0.52
C ILE A 97 -2.54 -0.22 -1.06
N VAL A 98 -1.26 0.04 -1.31
CA VAL A 98 -0.22 -0.97 -1.57
C VAL A 98 0.51 -1.29 -0.27
N ASP A 99 0.87 -0.26 0.49
CA ASP A 99 1.59 -0.40 1.75
C ASP A 99 1.22 0.68 2.77
N GLY A 100 1.28 0.35 4.06
CA GLY A 100 0.89 1.26 5.14
C GLY A 100 -0.56 1.07 5.62
N PHE A 101 -1.17 -0.10 5.39
CA PHE A 101 -2.53 -0.42 5.81
C PHE A 101 -2.81 -0.08 7.30
N HIS A 102 -1.93 -0.46 8.22
CA HIS A 102 -2.13 -0.15 9.64
C HIS A 102 -1.99 1.34 9.97
N ARG A 103 -1.22 2.10 9.19
CA ARG A 103 -1.17 3.57 9.31
C ARG A 103 -2.50 4.19 8.89
N HIS A 104 -3.08 3.70 7.79
CA HIS A 104 -4.44 4.05 7.37
C HIS A 104 -5.47 3.71 8.45
N GLU A 105 -5.49 2.46 8.95
CA GLU A 105 -6.43 2.03 9.99
C GLU A 105 -6.38 2.90 11.25
N LEU A 106 -5.18 3.21 11.74
CA LEU A 106 -5.00 4.03 12.94
C LEU A 106 -5.44 5.47 12.71
N GLY A 107 -5.09 6.04 11.56
CA GLY A 107 -5.50 7.38 11.16
C GLY A 107 -7.01 7.53 10.98
N LYS A 108 -7.69 6.48 10.49
CA LYS A 108 -9.14 6.43 10.33
C LYS A 108 -9.89 6.14 11.64
N GLY A 109 -9.41 5.17 12.42
CA GLY A 109 -10.15 4.61 13.56
C GLY A 109 -10.02 5.35 14.89
N LYS A 110 -9.03 6.24 15.07
CA LYS A 110 -8.82 6.95 16.34
C LYS A 110 -9.32 8.40 16.25
N ALA A 111 -10.35 8.73 17.03
CA ALA A 111 -10.99 10.05 17.01
C ALA A 111 -10.02 11.22 17.25
N ALA A 112 -9.04 11.05 18.16
CA ALA A 112 -8.01 12.06 18.42
C ALA A 112 -7.12 12.31 17.19
N LEU A 113 -6.67 11.23 16.52
CA LEU A 113 -5.90 11.34 15.29
C LEU A 113 -6.75 11.90 14.15
N LYS A 114 -7.99 11.42 13.95
CA LYS A 114 -8.89 11.94 12.92
C LYS A 114 -9.11 13.45 13.06
N ARG A 115 -9.25 13.96 14.29
CA ARG A 115 -9.38 15.39 14.57
C ARG A 115 -8.09 16.16 14.26
N ARG A 116 -6.94 15.66 14.74
CA ARG A 116 -5.63 16.27 14.48
C ARG A 116 -5.29 16.34 12.99
N LEU A 117 -5.61 15.28 12.27
CA LEU A 117 -5.33 15.12 10.84
C LEU A 117 -6.47 15.65 9.96
N LYS A 118 -7.57 16.14 10.55
CA LYS A 118 -8.73 16.71 9.84
C LYS A 118 -9.37 15.74 8.84
N GLY A 119 -9.23 14.44 9.09
CA GLY A 119 -9.66 13.37 8.20
C GLY A 119 -8.82 13.18 6.94
N TYR A 120 -7.62 13.77 6.88
CA TYR A 120 -6.65 13.56 5.80
C TYR A 120 -5.55 12.59 6.20
N LEU A 121 -4.97 11.90 5.24
CA LEU A 121 -3.79 11.07 5.40
C LEU A 121 -2.74 11.38 4.34
N PRO A 122 -1.44 11.31 4.70
CA PRO A 122 -0.37 11.47 3.75
C PRO A 122 -0.22 10.21 2.91
N ILE A 123 -0.28 10.39 1.60
CA ILE A 123 -0.10 9.33 0.60
C ILE A 123 1.06 9.65 -0.34
N THR A 124 1.65 8.61 -0.91
CA THR A 124 2.54 8.68 -2.06
C THR A 124 2.05 7.70 -3.11
N CYS A 125 2.05 8.11 -4.38
CA CYS A 125 1.47 7.31 -5.46
C CYS A 125 2.54 6.56 -6.24
N LEU A 126 2.34 5.25 -6.42
CA LEU A 126 3.08 4.45 -7.40
C LEU A 126 2.36 4.54 -8.73
N ASP A 127 3.04 5.10 -9.74
CA ASP A 127 2.54 5.12 -11.12
C ASP A 127 2.84 3.79 -11.81
N ARG A 128 1.95 2.80 -11.63
CA ARG A 128 2.15 1.42 -12.14
C ARG A 128 0.84 0.73 -12.56
N GLU A 129 0.98 -0.10 -13.60
CA GLU A 129 -0.06 -0.99 -14.13
C GLU A 129 -0.51 -2.05 -13.12
N ARG A 130 -1.77 -2.52 -13.21
CA ARG A 130 -2.43 -3.34 -12.16
C ARG A 130 -1.61 -4.54 -11.66
N HIS A 131 -0.98 -5.29 -12.57
CA HIS A 131 -0.19 -6.47 -12.23
C HIS A 131 1.15 -6.13 -11.55
N GLU A 132 1.73 -4.96 -11.84
CA GLU A 132 2.91 -4.47 -11.14
C GLU A 132 2.60 -4.01 -9.69
N ARG A 133 1.34 -3.66 -9.40
CA ARG A 133 0.88 -3.27 -8.05
C ARG A 133 0.95 -4.42 -7.05
N MET A 134 0.58 -5.62 -7.49
CA MET A 134 0.67 -6.85 -6.69
C MET A 134 2.12 -7.18 -6.35
N ALA A 135 3.00 -7.17 -7.37
CA ALA A 135 4.43 -7.38 -7.17
C ALA A 135 5.06 -6.33 -6.25
N ALA A 136 4.67 -5.05 -6.39
CA ALA A 136 5.13 -3.97 -5.51
C ALA A 136 4.71 -4.19 -4.05
N THR A 137 3.44 -4.56 -3.81
CA THR A 137 2.92 -4.89 -2.47
C THR A 137 3.72 -6.02 -1.82
N ILE A 138 4.00 -7.10 -2.58
CA ILE A 138 4.81 -8.22 -2.09
C ILE A 138 6.24 -7.78 -1.80
N ARG A 139 6.89 -7.03 -2.70
CA ARG A 139 8.25 -6.53 -2.47
C ARG A 139 8.33 -5.72 -1.18
N HIS A 140 7.35 -4.87 -0.91
CA HIS A 140 7.31 -4.06 0.33
C HIS A 140 7.11 -4.92 1.58
N ASN A 141 6.20 -5.89 1.53
CA ASN A 141 5.97 -6.83 2.63
C ASN A 141 7.20 -7.72 2.87
N ARG A 142 7.88 -8.15 1.79
CA ARG A 142 9.05 -9.05 1.81
C ARG A 142 10.29 -8.40 2.31
N ALA A 143 10.60 -7.21 1.83
CA ALA A 143 11.70 -6.42 2.35
C ALA A 143 11.57 -6.15 3.86
N ARG A 144 10.35 -6.20 4.41
CA ARG A 144 10.06 -6.00 5.83
C ARG A 144 9.93 -7.30 6.65
N GLY A 145 10.14 -8.47 6.03
CA GLY A 145 10.18 -9.76 6.71
C GLY A 145 8.83 -10.32 7.18
N ARG A 146 7.70 -9.84 6.66
CA ARG A 146 6.36 -10.33 7.03
C ARG A 146 5.75 -11.13 5.90
N HIS A 147 5.66 -12.46 6.05
CA HIS A 147 4.99 -13.35 5.08
C HIS A 147 4.14 -14.42 5.72
N GLN A 148 2.92 -14.57 5.22
CA GLN A 148 2.14 -15.80 5.36
C GLN A 148 2.30 -16.63 4.07
N ILE A 149 2.73 -17.88 4.20
CA ILE A 149 3.01 -18.78 3.07
C ILE A 149 1.79 -18.95 2.16
N HIS A 150 0.59 -19.03 2.75
CA HIS A 150 -0.66 -19.21 2.00
C HIS A 150 -0.99 -18.00 1.11
N ALA A 151 -0.86 -16.78 1.63
CA ALA A 151 -1.05 -15.55 0.87
C ALA A 151 -0.09 -15.46 -0.33
N MET A 152 1.16 -15.86 -0.11
CA MET A 152 2.17 -15.88 -1.17
C MET A 152 1.85 -16.89 -2.26
N SER A 153 1.31 -18.06 -1.86
CA SER A 153 0.86 -19.10 -2.78
C SER A 153 -0.21 -18.58 -3.73
N GLU A 154 -1.27 -17.94 -3.22
CA GLU A 154 -2.33 -17.38 -4.06
C GLU A 154 -1.82 -16.31 -5.03
N ILE A 155 -0.89 -15.46 -4.59
CA ILE A 155 -0.37 -14.42 -5.49
C ILE A 155 0.51 -15.04 -6.59
N VAL A 156 1.35 -16.04 -6.27
CA VAL A 156 2.12 -16.77 -7.30
C VAL A 156 1.18 -17.41 -8.33
N ARG A 157 0.02 -17.93 -7.90
CA ARG A 157 -1.02 -18.45 -8.80
C ARG A 157 -1.58 -17.35 -9.70
N GLU A 158 -1.99 -16.22 -9.14
CA GLU A 158 -2.57 -15.11 -9.89
C GLU A 158 -1.59 -14.53 -10.90
N LEU A 159 -0.32 -14.32 -10.52
CA LEU A 159 0.73 -13.87 -11.45
C LEU A 159 0.97 -14.87 -12.58
N SER A 160 0.93 -16.17 -12.28
CA SER A 160 1.05 -17.22 -13.30
C SER A 160 -0.15 -17.21 -14.27
N LEU A 161 -1.37 -16.99 -13.76
CA LEU A 161 -2.58 -16.84 -14.59
C LEU A 161 -2.54 -15.57 -15.46
N LEU A 162 -1.85 -14.53 -15.01
CA LEU A 162 -1.55 -13.32 -15.78
C LEU A 162 -0.40 -13.52 -16.79
N GLY A 163 0.11 -14.74 -16.94
CA GLY A 163 1.11 -15.12 -17.95
C GLY A 163 2.56 -14.88 -17.56
N TRP A 164 2.85 -14.64 -16.27
CA TRP A 164 4.23 -14.51 -15.81
C TRP A 164 4.90 -15.88 -15.70
N ASP A 165 6.13 -15.99 -16.23
CA ASP A 165 6.95 -17.17 -16.04
C ASP A 165 7.64 -17.19 -14.67
N GLU A 166 8.18 -18.35 -14.30
CA GLU A 166 8.79 -18.60 -12.99
C GLU A 166 10.04 -17.76 -12.75
N SER A 167 10.80 -17.47 -13.81
CA SER A 167 11.99 -16.61 -13.73
C SER A 167 11.59 -15.17 -13.39
N LYS A 168 10.55 -14.65 -14.06
CA LYS A 168 10.02 -13.31 -13.82
C LYS A 168 9.42 -13.19 -12.42
N ILE A 169 8.65 -14.18 -11.97
CA ILE A 169 8.09 -14.22 -10.61
C ILE A 169 9.23 -14.27 -9.58
N GLY A 170 10.22 -15.13 -9.79
CA GLY A 170 11.39 -15.24 -8.91
C GLY A 170 12.15 -13.92 -8.77
N GLN A 171 12.44 -13.27 -9.90
CA GLN A 171 13.15 -12.00 -9.94
C GLN A 171 12.36 -10.87 -9.26
N GLU A 172 11.08 -10.71 -9.57
CA GLU A 172 10.26 -9.61 -9.05
C GLU A 172 9.87 -9.79 -7.58
N LEU A 173 9.69 -11.03 -7.12
CA LEU A 173 9.33 -11.32 -5.73
C LEU A 173 10.55 -11.64 -4.85
N GLY A 174 11.76 -11.70 -5.42
CA GLY A 174 12.98 -12.07 -4.71
C GLY A 174 12.96 -13.49 -4.16
N MET A 175 12.43 -14.43 -4.95
CA MET A 175 12.31 -15.86 -4.65
C MET A 175 13.31 -16.67 -5.48
N ASP A 176 13.78 -17.79 -4.92
CA ASP A 176 14.47 -18.79 -5.72
C ASP A 176 13.49 -19.66 -6.52
N ALA A 177 13.98 -20.36 -7.54
CA ALA A 177 13.14 -21.16 -8.43
C ALA A 177 12.38 -22.28 -7.67
N ASP A 178 13.01 -22.88 -6.65
CA ASP A 178 12.42 -23.95 -5.84
C ASP A 178 11.30 -23.42 -4.93
N GLU A 179 11.41 -22.19 -4.45
CA GLU A 179 10.38 -21.47 -3.68
C GLU A 179 9.17 -21.17 -4.58
N VAL A 180 9.38 -20.64 -5.78
CA VAL A 180 8.30 -20.40 -6.75
C VAL A 180 7.57 -21.69 -7.10
N LEU A 181 8.33 -22.77 -7.36
CA LEU A 181 7.76 -24.08 -7.69
C LEU A 181 6.95 -24.66 -6.52
N ARG A 182 7.47 -24.60 -5.29
CA ARG A 182 6.75 -25.08 -4.09
C ARG A 182 5.44 -24.32 -3.87
N LEU A 183 5.44 -23.00 -4.04
CA LEU A 183 4.23 -22.18 -3.90
C LEU A 183 3.20 -22.51 -4.98
N LYS A 184 3.61 -22.73 -6.24
CA LYS A 184 2.69 -23.24 -7.29
C LYS A 184 2.07 -24.58 -6.94
N GLN A 185 2.85 -25.51 -6.40
CA GLN A 185 2.40 -26.86 -6.05
C GLN A 185 1.36 -26.87 -4.93
N ILE A 186 1.48 -25.96 -3.94
CA ILE A 186 0.48 -25.83 -2.86
C ILE A 186 -0.92 -25.55 -3.45
N ASN A 187 -1.02 -24.68 -4.46
CA ASN A 187 -2.29 -24.39 -5.11
C ASN A 187 -2.77 -25.53 -6.02
N GLY A 188 -1.86 -26.10 -6.82
CA GLY A 188 -2.21 -27.24 -7.68
C GLY A 188 -2.76 -28.42 -6.89
N LEU A 189 -2.22 -28.66 -5.68
CA LEU A 189 -2.78 -29.63 -4.73
C LEU A 189 -4.17 -29.22 -4.26
N GLN A 190 -4.41 -27.96 -3.86
CA GLN A 190 -5.75 -27.52 -3.46
C GLN A 190 -6.79 -27.71 -4.57
N GLU A 191 -6.49 -27.38 -5.82
CA GLU A 191 -7.38 -27.59 -6.97
C GLU A 191 -7.68 -29.08 -7.19
N LEU A 192 -6.67 -29.95 -7.06
CA LEU A 192 -6.82 -31.42 -7.15
C LEU A 192 -7.76 -32.02 -6.07
N PHE A 193 -7.95 -31.33 -4.95
CA PHE A 193 -8.80 -31.78 -3.83
C PHE A 193 -10.10 -30.98 -3.68
N ALA A 194 -10.33 -29.93 -4.47
CA ALA A 194 -11.49 -29.03 -4.35
C ALA A 194 -12.84 -29.75 -4.49
N ASP A 195 -12.90 -30.79 -5.35
CA ASP A 195 -14.12 -31.58 -5.61
C ASP A 195 -14.23 -32.88 -4.81
N ARG A 196 -13.30 -33.16 -3.89
CA ARG A 196 -13.34 -34.41 -3.12
C ARG A 196 -14.21 -34.28 -1.88
N ARG A 197 -15.28 -35.09 -1.83
CA ARG A 197 -16.00 -35.37 -0.58
C ARG A 197 -15.11 -36.20 0.34
N PHE A 198 -14.55 -35.57 1.37
CA PHE A 198 -13.79 -36.26 2.41
C PHE A 198 -14.69 -37.29 3.12
N SER A 199 -14.28 -38.56 3.15
CA SER A 199 -14.93 -39.58 3.97
C SER A 199 -14.58 -39.38 5.44
N ARG A 200 -15.53 -39.59 6.36
CA ARG A 200 -15.25 -39.60 7.80
C ARG A 200 -14.17 -40.64 8.10
N ALA A 201 -13.10 -40.20 8.76
CA ALA A 201 -11.92 -41.01 9.04
C ALA A 201 -12.24 -42.25 9.90
N TRP A 202 -11.36 -43.24 9.77
CA TRP A 202 -11.41 -44.59 10.34
C TRP A 202 -11.93 -44.63 11.78
N THR A 203 -13.03 -45.37 11.99
CA THR A 203 -13.36 -45.94 13.29
C THR A 203 -12.43 -47.11 13.55
N VAL A 204 -11.52 -46.93 14.51
CA VAL A 204 -10.74 -48.03 15.08
C VAL A 204 -11.72 -48.99 15.74
N LYS A 205 -11.67 -50.27 15.38
CA LYS A 205 -12.34 -51.36 16.10
C LYS A 205 -11.40 -51.94 17.15
#